data_AF-D3U085-F1
#
_entry.id   AF-D3U085-F1
#
_cell.length_a   1.000
_cell.length_b   1.000
_cell.length_c   1.000
_cell.angle_alpha   90.00
_cell.angle_beta   90.00
_cell.angle_gamma   90.00
#
_symmetry.space_group_name_H-M   'P 1'
#
loop_
_entity.id
_entity.type
_entity.pdbx_description
1 polymer ?
#
loop_
_entity_poly.entity_id
_entity_poly.type
_entity_poly.pdbx_seq_one_letter_code
_entity_poly.pdbx_strand_id
1 'polypeptide(L)'
;IQEAVPHLLAYINNEGETAFRGWSRMGVPIKEFKITEVKQPNIGEVKPSSVTAEVTYSISSYRAQIRSEWDALKEHDVLFLLSIRPSFEPLSAEEAEKASVPQRLGLQYVRGCEIIEIRDEEGMLMNDFTGRIKRDEWKPQKGEIRTVTVALDAAQYHMDVTDIAEKGSEDIYGTFNILMRRKPKENNFKAILESIRDLMNEYCIVPDWLHN
;
A
#
# COMPACT_ATOMS: atom_id res chain seq x y z
N ILE A 1 -5.75 -7.48 7.01
CA ILE A 1 -4.38 -8.00 7.24
C ILE A 1 -4.44 -9.39 7.89
N GLN A 2 -5.08 -9.55 9.06
CA GLN A 2 -5.15 -10.83 9.79
C GLN A 2 -5.75 -12.00 8.99
N GLU A 3 -6.72 -11.74 8.12
CA GLU A 3 -7.31 -12.77 7.25
C GLU A 3 -6.44 -13.07 6.02
N ALA A 4 -5.74 -12.06 5.49
CA ALA A 4 -5.06 -12.18 4.20
C ALA A 4 -3.65 -12.78 4.33
N VAL A 5 -2.90 -12.38 5.37
CA VAL A 5 -1.49 -12.75 5.56
C VAL A 5 -1.29 -14.25 5.79
N PRO A 6 -2.09 -14.95 6.62
CA PRO A 6 -1.93 -16.40 6.83
C PRO A 6 -1.99 -17.22 5.54
N HIS A 7 -2.80 -16.78 4.56
CA HIS A 7 -2.95 -17.48 3.28
C HIS A 7 -1.72 -17.35 2.37
N LEU A 8 -0.83 -16.38 2.60
CA LEU A 8 0.41 -16.21 1.83
C LEU A 8 1.47 -17.25 2.20
N LEU A 9 1.35 -17.87 3.39
CA LEU A 9 2.26 -18.90 3.89
C LEU A 9 3.73 -18.48 3.75
N ALA A 10 4.09 -17.36 4.39
CA ALA A 10 5.46 -16.86 4.42
C ALA A 10 6.42 -17.90 5.02
N TYR A 11 7.59 -18.06 4.41
CA TYR A 11 8.66 -18.94 4.88
C TYR A 11 10.02 -18.35 4.52
N ILE A 12 11.09 -18.88 5.12
CA ILE A 12 12.46 -18.51 4.75
C ILE A 12 12.96 -19.51 3.71
N ASN A 13 13.39 -19.02 2.54
CA ASN A 13 13.92 -19.88 1.49
C ASN A 13 15.35 -20.35 1.80
N ASN A 14 15.94 -21.15 0.90
CA ASN A 14 17.30 -21.69 1.08
C ASN A 14 18.39 -20.60 1.10
N GLU A 15 18.09 -19.41 0.61
CA GLU A 15 18.99 -18.24 0.56
C GLU A 15 18.85 -17.36 1.80
N GLY A 16 17.94 -17.69 2.73
CA GLY A 16 17.69 -16.90 3.94
C GLY A 16 16.70 -15.74 3.73
N GLU A 17 16.08 -15.64 2.56
CA GLU A 17 15.15 -14.57 2.21
C GLU A 17 13.69 -14.97 2.51
N THR A 18 12.84 -13.96 2.71
CA THR A 18 11.41 -14.20 2.87
C THR A 18 10.77 -14.54 1.53
N ALA A 19 10.14 -15.71 1.45
CA ALA A 19 9.40 -16.17 0.29
C ALA A 19 7.97 -16.56 0.66
N PHE A 20 7.11 -16.67 -0.36
CA PHE A 20 5.69 -16.99 -0.21
C PHE A 20 5.33 -18.18 -1.09
N ARG A 21 4.72 -19.21 -0.49
CA ARG A 21 4.24 -20.41 -1.21
C ARG A 21 2.72 -20.47 -1.35
N GLY A 22 2.02 -19.66 -0.56
CA GLY A 22 0.57 -19.54 -0.59
C GLY A 22 0.12 -18.39 -1.50
N TRP A 23 -1.18 -18.15 -1.51
CA TRP A 23 -1.79 -17.07 -2.26
C TRP A 23 -2.92 -16.45 -1.45
N SER A 24 -3.09 -15.15 -1.60
CA SER A 24 -4.19 -14.42 -0.98
C SER A 24 -4.92 -13.62 -2.05
N ARG A 25 -6.26 -13.65 -2.03
CA ARG A 25 -7.08 -12.84 -2.94
C ARG A 25 -6.84 -11.34 -2.74
N MET A 26 -6.47 -10.93 -1.53
CA MET A 26 -6.34 -9.54 -1.12
C MET A 26 -4.90 -9.03 -1.04
N GLY A 27 -3.90 -9.92 -1.15
CA GLY A 27 -2.49 -9.54 -1.02
C GLY A 27 -1.62 -10.27 -2.03
N VAL A 28 -0.73 -9.52 -2.67
CA VAL A 28 0.19 -9.99 -3.73
C VAL A 28 1.64 -9.70 -3.33
N PRO A 29 2.59 -10.61 -3.61
CA PRO A 29 4.01 -10.31 -3.44
C PRO A 29 4.46 -9.15 -4.33
N ILE A 30 5.23 -8.24 -3.74
CA ILE A 30 5.86 -7.13 -4.45
C ILE A 30 7.08 -7.69 -5.20
N LYS A 31 7.18 -7.38 -6.49
CA LYS A 31 8.39 -7.64 -7.28
C LYS A 31 9.43 -6.55 -7.08
N GLU A 32 8.99 -5.29 -7.06
CA GLU A 32 9.86 -4.14 -6.89
C GLU A 32 9.09 -3.01 -6.20
N PHE A 33 9.77 -2.30 -5.29
CA PHE A 33 9.27 -1.09 -4.67
C PHE A 33 10.36 -0.03 -4.73
N LYS A 34 10.00 1.19 -5.13
CA LYS A 34 10.95 2.30 -5.22
C LYS A 34 10.28 3.64 -4.95
N ILE A 35 10.87 4.45 -4.08
CA ILE A 35 10.49 5.86 -3.97
C ILE A 35 11.00 6.60 -5.21
N THR A 36 10.10 7.28 -5.92
CA THR A 36 10.41 7.96 -7.19
C THR A 36 10.63 9.45 -7.00
N GLU A 37 9.85 10.10 -6.14
CA GLU A 37 9.97 11.53 -5.88
C GLU A 37 9.68 11.87 -4.42
N VAL A 38 10.49 12.77 -3.85
CA VAL A 38 10.24 13.42 -2.57
C VAL A 38 10.31 14.93 -2.81
N LYS A 39 9.17 15.62 -2.70
CA LYS A 39 9.10 17.05 -2.93
C LYS A 39 9.50 17.83 -1.68
N GLN A 40 10.03 19.04 -1.90
CA GLN A 40 10.41 19.92 -0.80
C GLN A 40 9.20 20.28 0.08
N PRO A 41 9.41 20.47 1.40
CA PRO A 41 8.37 20.98 2.29
C PRO A 41 7.78 22.30 1.80
N ASN A 42 6.50 22.52 2.06
CA ASN A 42 5.88 23.83 1.89
C ASN A 42 6.45 24.82 2.92
N ILE A 43 6.33 26.11 2.64
CA ILE A 43 6.76 27.16 3.56
C ILE A 43 6.00 27.00 4.89
N GLY A 44 6.75 26.83 5.98
CA GLY A 44 6.20 26.64 7.33
C GLY A 44 5.95 25.18 7.72
N GLU A 45 6.16 24.22 6.81
CA GLU A 45 6.09 22.79 7.11
C GLU A 45 7.49 22.17 7.21
N VAL A 46 7.61 21.10 8.03
CA VAL A 46 8.85 20.32 8.18
C VAL A 46 8.82 19.02 7.37
N LYS A 47 7.62 18.49 7.13
CA LYS A 47 7.40 17.28 6.32
C LYS A 47 7.46 17.64 4.82
N PRO A 48 7.81 16.70 3.94
CA PRO A 48 7.74 16.94 2.50
C PRO A 48 6.29 17.25 2.07
N SER A 49 6.15 18.02 0.99
CA SER A 49 4.81 18.33 0.44
C SER A 49 4.16 17.14 -0.27
N SER A 50 4.96 16.23 -0.82
CA SER A 50 4.50 15.00 -1.47
C SER A 50 5.61 13.96 -1.51
N VAL A 51 5.22 12.69 -1.42
CA VAL A 51 6.11 11.53 -1.57
C VAL A 51 5.43 10.54 -2.50
N THR A 52 6.08 10.19 -3.59
CA THR A 52 5.57 9.22 -4.57
C THR A 52 6.50 8.02 -4.68
N ALA A 53 5.91 6.86 -4.95
CA ALA A 53 6.63 5.61 -5.11
C ALA A 53 6.01 4.76 -6.22
N GLU A 54 6.79 3.87 -6.80
CA GLU A 54 6.33 2.85 -7.73
C GLU A 54 6.36 1.47 -7.07
N VAL A 55 5.32 0.69 -7.32
CA VAL A 55 5.18 -0.68 -6.84
C VAL A 55 4.87 -1.58 -8.03
N THR A 56 5.75 -2.54 -8.29
CA THR A 56 5.58 -3.53 -9.35
C THR A 56 5.14 -4.86 -8.75
N TYR A 57 4.09 -5.47 -9.29
CA TYR A 57 3.63 -6.80 -8.88
C TYR A 57 3.14 -7.62 -10.08
N SER A 58 2.98 -8.93 -9.87
CA SER A 58 2.51 -9.87 -10.88
C SER A 58 1.19 -10.50 -10.47
N ILE A 59 0.23 -10.53 -11.39
CA ILE A 59 -1.07 -11.20 -11.20
C ILE A 59 -1.13 -12.58 -11.87
N SER A 60 0.00 -13.03 -12.43
CA SER A 60 0.16 -14.31 -13.13
C SER A 60 -0.30 -15.53 -12.32
N SER A 61 -0.07 -15.54 -11.01
CA SER A 61 -0.43 -16.67 -10.14
C SER A 61 -1.92 -16.75 -9.82
N TYR A 62 -2.71 -15.71 -10.14
CA TYR A 62 -4.13 -15.64 -9.80
C TYR A 62 -5.05 -16.19 -10.89
N ARG A 63 -6.22 -16.66 -10.47
CA ARG A 63 -7.33 -17.01 -11.38
C ARG A 63 -7.92 -15.75 -12.03
N ALA A 64 -8.51 -15.90 -13.21
CA ALA A 64 -9.09 -14.81 -13.99
C ALA A 64 -9.98 -13.85 -13.17
N GLN A 65 -10.86 -14.38 -12.32
CA GLN A 65 -11.73 -13.56 -11.46
C GLN A 65 -10.92 -12.65 -10.51
N ILE A 66 -9.86 -13.17 -9.90
CA ILE A 66 -9.03 -12.41 -8.95
C ILE A 66 -8.16 -11.41 -9.72
N ARG A 67 -7.65 -11.79 -10.91
CA ARG A 67 -6.95 -10.86 -11.82
C ARG A 67 -7.83 -9.66 -12.15
N SER A 68 -9.07 -9.89 -12.57
CA SER A 68 -10.03 -8.81 -12.86
C SER A 68 -10.31 -7.91 -11.66
N GLU A 69 -10.23 -8.42 -10.42
CA GLU A 69 -10.38 -7.59 -9.22
C GLU A 69 -9.17 -6.69 -8.95
N TRP A 70 -7.95 -7.16 -9.26
CA TRP A 70 -6.74 -6.34 -9.18
C TRP A 70 -6.68 -5.34 -10.34
N ASP A 71 -7.12 -5.74 -11.53
CA ASP A 71 -7.22 -4.87 -12.70
C ASP A 71 -8.36 -3.83 -12.57
N ALA A 72 -9.26 -3.99 -11.60
CA ALA A 72 -10.35 -3.05 -11.31
C ALA A 72 -9.97 -1.96 -10.30
N LEU A 73 -8.73 -1.96 -9.77
CA LEU A 73 -8.21 -0.89 -8.92
C LEU A 73 -8.20 0.43 -9.68
N LYS A 74 -8.46 1.53 -8.96
CA LYS A 74 -8.60 2.86 -9.55
C LYS A 74 -7.75 3.89 -8.83
N GLU A 75 -7.60 5.05 -9.45
CA GLU A 75 -7.11 6.24 -8.79
C GLU A 75 -7.88 6.48 -7.48
N HIS A 76 -7.15 6.93 -6.46
CA HIS A 76 -7.62 7.16 -5.09
C HIS A 76 -7.94 5.91 -4.26
N ASP A 77 -7.83 4.70 -4.82
CA ASP A 77 -7.93 3.50 -3.98
C ASP A 77 -6.75 3.44 -3.01
N VAL A 78 -7.06 3.17 -1.74
CA VAL A 78 -6.05 2.97 -0.69
C VAL A 78 -5.58 1.51 -0.67
N LEU A 79 -4.27 1.34 -0.71
CA LEU A 79 -3.55 0.08 -0.56
C LEU A 79 -2.66 0.10 0.69
N PHE A 80 -2.15 -1.07 1.07
CA PHE A 80 -1.26 -1.26 2.21
C PHE A 80 0.01 -1.97 1.77
N LEU A 81 1.15 -1.37 2.09
CA LEU A 81 2.48 -1.95 1.97
C LEU A 81 2.81 -2.66 3.27
N LEU A 82 3.16 -3.94 3.19
CA LEU A 82 3.49 -4.76 4.35
C LEU A 82 4.92 -5.31 4.22
N SER A 83 5.64 -5.32 5.34
CA SER A 83 6.92 -6.01 5.48
C SER A 83 6.72 -7.21 6.39
N ILE A 84 6.78 -8.41 5.80
CA ILE A 84 6.64 -9.67 6.52
C ILE A 84 8.01 -10.33 6.62
N ARG A 85 8.41 -10.73 7.83
CA ARG A 85 9.59 -11.55 8.09
C ARG A 85 9.16 -12.72 8.98
N PRO A 86 9.03 -13.93 8.43
CA PRO A 86 8.73 -15.11 9.23
C PRO A 86 9.89 -15.40 10.19
N SER A 87 9.60 -15.97 11.36
CA SER A 87 10.63 -16.40 12.29
C SER A 87 11.34 -17.65 11.79
N PHE A 88 12.65 -17.73 12.03
CA PHE A 88 13.46 -18.91 11.70
C PHE A 88 13.05 -20.13 12.54
N GLU A 89 12.72 -19.87 13.81
CA GLU A 89 12.25 -20.88 14.74
C GLU A 89 10.71 -20.84 14.80
N PRO A 90 10.03 -21.99 14.59
CA PRO A 90 8.61 -22.06 14.85
C PRO A 90 8.37 -21.84 16.34
N LEU A 91 7.45 -20.94 16.68
CA LEU A 91 7.03 -20.71 18.05
C LEU A 91 6.58 -22.03 18.67
N SER A 92 7.00 -22.31 19.91
CA SER A 92 6.43 -23.42 20.68
C SER A 92 4.92 -23.21 20.88
N ALA A 93 4.19 -24.27 21.24
CA ALA A 93 2.73 -24.16 21.44
C ALA A 93 2.35 -23.09 22.47
N GLU A 94 3.13 -22.96 23.56
CA GLU A 94 2.92 -21.95 24.60
C GLU A 94 3.26 -20.53 24.13
N GLU A 95 4.31 -20.37 23.32
CA GLU A 95 4.70 -19.07 22.75
C GLU A 95 3.70 -18.62 21.69
N ALA A 96 3.20 -19.53 20.86
CA ALA A 96 2.20 -19.24 19.84
C ALA A 96 0.88 -18.75 20.45
N GLU A 97 0.49 -19.29 21.61
CA GLU A 97 -0.71 -18.86 22.34
C GLU A 97 -0.55 -17.44 22.92
N LYS A 98 0.65 -17.10 23.41
CA LYS A 98 0.96 -15.78 23.99
C LYS A 98 1.38 -14.74 22.95
N ALA A 99 1.77 -15.15 21.75
CA ALA A 99 2.28 -14.26 20.74
C ALA A 99 1.19 -13.28 20.26
N SER A 100 1.58 -12.02 20.13
CA SER A 100 0.73 -11.00 19.51
C SER A 100 0.44 -11.36 18.05
N VAL A 101 -0.62 -10.77 17.50
CA VAL A 101 -0.98 -11.00 16.09
C VAL A 101 0.17 -10.64 15.12
N PRO A 102 0.87 -9.50 15.26
CA PRO A 102 2.00 -9.20 14.38
C PRO A 102 3.12 -10.24 14.47
N GLN A 103 3.46 -10.69 15.68
CA GLN A 103 4.50 -11.72 15.88
C GLN A 103 4.13 -13.04 15.20
N ARG A 104 2.89 -13.52 15.37
CA ARG A 104 2.41 -14.75 14.71
C ARG A 104 2.44 -14.67 13.19
N LEU A 105 2.21 -13.48 12.65
CA LEU A 105 2.19 -13.25 11.21
C LEU A 105 3.57 -12.88 10.64
N GLY A 106 4.59 -12.70 11.49
CA GLY A 106 5.87 -12.11 11.10
C GLY A 106 5.76 -10.68 10.58
N LEU A 107 4.68 -9.96 10.90
CA LEU A 107 4.42 -8.61 10.39
C LEU A 107 5.29 -7.59 11.14
N GLN A 108 6.19 -6.92 10.43
CA GLN A 108 7.11 -5.92 10.97
C GLN A 108 6.57 -4.49 10.76
N TYR A 109 6.22 -4.17 9.52
CA TYR A 109 5.80 -2.82 9.13
C TYR A 109 4.53 -2.84 8.30
N VAL A 110 3.74 -1.79 8.45
CA VAL A 110 2.54 -1.50 7.67
C VAL A 110 2.56 -0.03 7.29
N ARG A 111 2.43 0.29 6.01
CA ARG A 111 2.23 1.66 5.54
C ARG A 111 1.05 1.71 4.58
N GLY A 112 0.26 2.77 4.67
CA GLY A 112 -0.81 3.06 3.72
C GLY A 112 -0.26 3.82 2.53
N CYS A 113 -0.80 3.54 1.35
CA CYS A 113 -0.53 4.31 0.15
C CYS A 113 -1.82 4.47 -0.68
N GLU A 114 -1.85 5.49 -1.52
CA GLU A 114 -2.99 5.78 -2.39
C GLU A 114 -2.56 5.66 -3.85
N ILE A 115 -3.38 5.02 -4.68
CA ILE A 115 -3.10 4.90 -6.12
C ILE A 115 -3.23 6.26 -6.80
N ILE A 116 -2.18 6.67 -7.50
CA ILE A 116 -2.18 7.80 -8.43
C ILE A 116 -2.52 7.30 -9.83
N GLU A 117 -1.80 6.27 -10.30
CA GLU A 117 -2.01 5.68 -11.61
C GLU A 117 -1.50 4.24 -11.66
N ILE A 118 -2.01 3.47 -12.62
CA ILE A 118 -1.64 2.07 -12.84
C ILE A 118 -1.20 1.94 -14.30
N ARG A 119 -0.08 1.26 -14.53
CA ARG A 119 0.43 0.90 -15.86
C ARG A 119 0.45 -0.62 -16.03
N ASP A 120 0.18 -1.07 -17.25
CA ASP A 120 0.36 -2.47 -17.65
C ASP A 120 1.83 -2.79 -17.98
N GLU A 121 2.10 -4.01 -18.43
CA GLU A 121 3.46 -4.49 -18.70
C GLU A 121 4.13 -3.77 -19.89
N GLU A 122 3.35 -3.19 -20.81
CA GLU A 122 3.87 -2.35 -21.91
C GLU A 122 3.99 -0.87 -21.51
N GLY A 123 3.65 -0.51 -20.26
CA GLY A 123 3.66 0.87 -19.77
C GLY A 123 2.42 1.67 -20.14
N MET A 124 1.37 1.03 -20.67
CA MET A 124 0.11 1.70 -20.99
C MET A 124 -0.69 1.96 -19.71
N LEU A 125 -1.22 3.18 -19.57
CA LEU A 125 -2.07 3.54 -18.45
C LEU A 125 -3.37 2.71 -18.43
N MET A 126 -3.71 2.22 -17.25
CA MET A 126 -4.90 1.45 -16.97
C MET A 126 -5.91 2.31 -16.21
N ASN A 127 -7.19 2.17 -16.55
CA ASN A 127 -8.30 2.80 -15.83
C ASN A 127 -8.18 4.32 -15.70
N ASP A 128 -7.69 4.99 -16.74
CA ASP A 128 -7.62 6.43 -16.77
C ASP A 128 -9.03 7.07 -16.89
N PHE A 129 -9.53 7.61 -15.78
CA PHE A 129 -10.76 8.40 -15.73
C PHE A 129 -10.49 9.90 -15.94
N THR A 130 -9.22 10.32 -16.01
CA THR A 130 -8.82 11.72 -16.18
C THR A 130 -8.91 12.18 -17.64
N GLY A 131 -9.13 11.26 -18.58
CA GLY A 131 -9.32 11.54 -20.00
C GLY A 131 -8.02 11.75 -20.79
N ARG A 132 -6.86 11.36 -20.22
CA ARG A 132 -5.58 11.31 -20.93
C ARG A 132 -5.58 10.22 -22.01
N ILE A 133 -6.33 9.14 -21.82
CA ILE A 133 -6.63 8.12 -22.82
C ILE A 133 -8.02 8.39 -23.40
N LYS A 134 -8.08 8.62 -24.73
CA LYS A 134 -9.35 8.68 -25.44
C LYS A 134 -10.01 7.30 -25.45
N ARG A 135 -11.34 7.24 -25.39
CA ARG A 135 -12.09 5.97 -25.47
C ARG A 135 -11.71 5.12 -26.69
N ASP A 136 -11.38 5.77 -27.80
CA ASP A 136 -11.00 5.12 -29.06
C ASP A 136 -9.56 4.55 -29.03
N GLU A 137 -8.75 5.00 -28.08
CA GLU A 137 -7.37 4.56 -27.85
C GLU A 137 -7.27 3.51 -26.72
N TRP A 138 -8.39 3.18 -26.09
CA TRP A 138 -8.44 2.15 -25.06
C TRP A 138 -8.07 0.79 -25.66
N LYS A 139 -7.00 0.19 -25.14
CA LYS A 139 -6.60 -1.17 -25.49
C LYS A 139 -6.77 -2.08 -24.29
N PRO A 140 -7.06 -3.37 -24.52
CA PRO A 140 -7.02 -4.35 -23.45
C PRO A 140 -5.62 -4.38 -22.83
N GLN A 141 -5.60 -4.50 -21.50
CA GLN A 141 -4.38 -4.57 -20.69
C GLN A 141 -3.51 -5.72 -21.16
N LYS A 142 -2.21 -5.46 -21.33
CA LYS A 142 -1.27 -6.47 -21.78
C LYS A 142 -0.37 -6.96 -20.67
N GLY A 143 0.00 -8.23 -20.81
CA GLY A 143 0.90 -8.88 -19.87
C GLY A 143 0.26 -9.14 -18.50
N GLU A 144 1.07 -9.68 -17.60
CA GLU A 144 0.66 -10.10 -16.26
C GLU A 144 1.33 -9.28 -15.15
N ILE A 145 2.16 -8.31 -15.53
CA ILE A 145 2.83 -7.37 -14.63
C ILE A 145 2.06 -6.05 -14.60
N ARG A 146 2.00 -5.45 -13.41
CA ARG A 146 1.41 -4.14 -13.16
C ARG A 146 2.40 -3.28 -12.40
N THR A 147 2.52 -2.02 -12.82
CA THR A 147 3.30 -1.01 -12.11
C THR A 147 2.35 0.06 -11.63
N VAL A 148 2.25 0.25 -10.32
CA VAL A 148 1.36 1.22 -9.69
C VAL A 148 2.19 2.36 -9.12
N THR A 149 1.89 3.57 -9.56
CA THR A 149 2.42 4.79 -8.94
C THR A 149 1.50 5.14 -7.77
N VAL A 150 2.06 5.27 -6.58
CA VAL A 150 1.33 5.55 -5.35
C VAL A 150 1.83 6.80 -4.65
N ALA A 151 0.92 7.50 -3.99
CA ALA A 151 1.22 8.54 -3.01
C ALA A 151 1.38 7.91 -1.62
N LEU A 152 2.48 8.24 -0.93
CA LEU A 152 2.72 7.87 0.46
C LEU A 152 2.32 9.01 1.40
N ASP A 153 2.02 8.68 2.66
CA ASP A 153 1.78 9.70 3.69
C ASP A 153 3.09 10.43 4.01
N ALA A 154 3.12 11.73 3.69
CA ALA A 154 4.31 12.57 3.87
C ALA A 154 4.70 12.79 5.34
N ALA A 155 3.73 12.83 6.26
CA ALA A 155 4.01 12.96 7.68
C ALA A 155 4.62 11.67 8.22
N GLN A 156 4.07 10.52 7.83
CA GLN A 156 4.62 9.21 8.16
C GLN A 156 6.02 9.04 7.58
N TYR A 157 6.25 9.45 6.33
CA TYR A 157 7.58 9.44 5.72
C TYR A 157 8.59 10.28 6.49
N HIS A 158 8.20 11.48 6.90
CA HIS A 158 9.05 12.34 7.71
C HIS A 158 9.41 11.70 9.06
N MET A 159 8.43 11.10 9.75
CA MET A 159 8.68 10.39 11.01
C MET A 159 9.63 9.20 10.80
N ASP A 160 9.42 8.41 9.74
CA ASP A 160 10.23 7.23 9.45
C ASP A 160 11.69 7.62 9.14
N VAL A 161 11.91 8.64 8.32
CA VAL A 161 13.27 9.14 8.00
C VAL A 161 13.95 9.76 9.21
N THR A 162 13.20 10.46 10.06
CA THR A 162 13.74 11.04 11.31
C THR A 162 14.17 9.93 12.27
N ASP A 163 13.34 8.89 12.44
CA ASP A 163 13.69 7.74 13.27
C ASP A 163 14.94 7.01 12.75
N ILE A 164 15.10 6.88 11.43
CA ILE A 164 16.30 6.30 10.81
C ILE A 164 17.53 7.15 11.15
N ALA A 165 17.43 8.47 11.02
CA ALA A 165 18.55 9.38 11.26
C ALA A 165 18.95 9.47 12.74
N GLU A 166 17.98 9.53 13.65
CA GLU A 166 18.21 9.74 15.08
C GLU A 166 18.50 8.44 15.84
N LYS A 167 17.78 7.38 15.50
CA LYS A 167 17.81 6.10 16.25
C LYS A 167 18.58 5.01 15.50
N GLY A 168 19.01 5.27 14.26
CA GLY A 168 19.65 4.27 13.41
C GLY A 168 18.72 3.11 13.08
N SER A 169 17.41 3.36 13.00
CA SER A 169 16.44 2.32 12.65
C SER A 169 16.65 1.84 11.20
N GLU A 170 16.14 0.65 10.90
CA GLU A 170 16.21 0.06 9.56
C GLU A 170 15.44 0.90 8.53
N ASP A 171 15.93 0.94 7.29
CA ASP A 171 15.20 1.55 6.17
C ASP A 171 13.97 0.72 5.80
N ILE A 172 12.82 1.15 6.30
CA ILE A 172 11.52 0.49 6.11
C ILE A 172 11.17 0.35 4.62
N TYR A 173 11.52 1.35 3.80
CA TYR A 173 11.14 1.41 2.39
C TYR A 173 11.82 0.35 1.53
N GLY A 174 12.97 -0.18 1.96
CA GLY A 174 13.63 -1.32 1.33
C GLY A 174 13.07 -2.69 1.74
N THR A 175 12.10 -2.76 2.66
CA THR A 175 11.68 -4.03 3.30
C THR A 175 10.30 -4.53 2.86
N PHE A 176 9.54 -3.72 2.13
CA PHE A 176 8.19 -4.09 1.72
C PHE A 176 8.21 -5.27 0.74
N ASN A 177 7.42 -6.30 1.06
CA ASN A 177 7.38 -7.52 0.25
C ASN A 177 5.96 -7.98 -0.09
N ILE A 178 4.91 -7.38 0.50
CA ILE A 178 3.52 -7.64 0.15
C ILE A 178 2.77 -6.32 -0.08
N LEU A 179 2.03 -6.25 -1.18
CA LEU A 179 1.03 -5.23 -1.44
C LEU A 179 -0.35 -5.81 -1.14
N MET A 180 -1.13 -5.14 -0.31
CA MET A 180 -2.45 -5.58 0.12
C MET A 180 -3.52 -4.54 -0.21
N ARG A 181 -4.62 -4.98 -0.85
CA ARG A 181 -5.82 -4.16 -1.07
C ARG A 181 -6.88 -4.43 -0.01
N ARG A 182 -7.83 -3.50 0.15
CA ARG A 182 -9.05 -3.69 0.97
C ARG A 182 -10.27 -3.97 0.11
N LYS A 183 -11.35 -4.44 0.75
CA LYS A 183 -12.65 -4.55 0.08
C LYS A 183 -13.14 -3.14 -0.27
N PRO A 184 -13.59 -2.88 -1.51
CA PRO A 184 -14.00 -1.54 -1.93
C PRO A 184 -15.05 -0.89 -1.01
N LYS A 185 -16.00 -1.67 -0.49
CA LYS A 185 -17.06 -1.19 0.42
C LYS A 185 -16.55 -0.64 1.75
N GLU A 186 -15.32 -0.96 2.13
CA GLU A 186 -14.70 -0.56 3.40
C GLU A 186 -13.55 0.44 3.19
N ASN A 187 -13.31 0.90 1.95
CA ASN A 187 -12.12 1.66 1.57
C ASN A 187 -12.31 3.19 1.54
N ASN A 188 -13.29 3.74 2.27
CA ASN A 188 -13.63 5.17 2.21
C ASN A 188 -13.06 5.98 3.40
N PHE A 189 -12.33 5.35 4.33
CA PHE A 189 -11.93 5.97 5.59
C PHE A 189 -11.00 7.18 5.40
N LYS A 190 -10.08 7.10 4.44
CA LYS A 190 -9.15 8.19 4.14
C LYS A 190 -9.88 9.44 3.65
N ALA A 191 -10.71 9.29 2.62
CA ALA A 191 -11.49 10.40 2.06
C ALA A 191 -12.37 11.09 3.12
N ILE A 192 -12.99 10.31 4.01
CA ILE A 192 -13.78 10.85 5.12
C ILE A 192 -12.91 11.66 6.09
N LEU A 193 -11.73 11.14 6.47
CA LEU A 193 -10.81 11.86 7.36
C LEU A 193 -10.25 13.13 6.73
N GLU A 194 -9.97 13.11 5.43
CA GLU A 194 -9.52 14.28 4.68
C GLU A 194 -10.62 15.34 4.65
N SER A 195 -11.86 14.98 4.33
CA SER A 195 -13.00 15.93 4.42
C SER A 195 -13.19 16.52 5.82
N ILE A 196 -13.03 15.73 6.88
CA ILE A 196 -13.12 16.25 8.26
C ILE A 196 -11.98 17.22 8.54
N ARG A 197 -10.75 16.88 8.15
CA ARG A 197 -9.59 17.75 8.33
C ARG A 197 -9.74 19.07 7.57
N ASP A 198 -10.21 19.00 6.33
CA ASP A 198 -10.45 20.18 5.50
C ASP A 198 -11.52 21.07 6.14
N LEU A 199 -12.63 20.48 6.61
CA LEU A 199 -13.69 21.19 7.34
C LEU A 199 -13.17 21.87 8.62
N MET A 200 -12.26 21.23 9.35
CA MET A 200 -11.63 21.81 10.55
C MET A 200 -10.70 22.98 10.23
N ASN A 201 -10.08 22.97 9.05
CA ASN A 201 -9.14 24.01 8.62
C ASN A 201 -9.85 25.18 7.91
N GLU A 202 -11.07 24.97 7.42
CA GLU A 202 -11.91 26.02 6.86
C GLU A 202 -12.68 26.78 7.96
N TYR A 203 -12.97 28.06 7.70
CA TYR A 203 -13.94 28.80 8.50
C TYR A 203 -15.34 28.26 8.21
N CYS A 204 -15.77 27.26 8.98
CA CYS A 204 -17.10 26.67 8.83
C CYS A 204 -18.17 27.68 9.26
N ILE A 205 -18.83 28.31 8.27
CA ILE A 205 -20.00 29.15 8.50
C ILE A 205 -21.22 28.23 8.58
N VAL A 206 -21.51 27.75 9.79
CA VAL A 206 -22.75 27.02 10.07
C VAL A 206 -23.85 28.06 10.35
N PRO A 207 -25.02 27.98 9.71
CA PRO A 207 -26.14 28.87 10.03
C PRO A 207 -26.51 28.83 11.51
N ASP A 208 -26.80 29.98 12.10
CA ASP A 208 -27.03 30.13 13.55
C ASP A 208 -28.12 29.20 14.12
N TRP A 209 -29.12 28.83 13.31
CA TRP A 209 -30.20 27.92 13.71
C TRP A 209 -29.79 26.45 13.82
N LEU A 210 -28.63 26.07 13.27
CA LEU A 210 -28.02 24.74 13.40
C LEU A 210 -26.89 24.73 14.44
N HIS A 211 -26.54 25.90 14.98
CA HIS A 211 -25.42 26.08 15.90
C HIS A 211 -25.80 25.75 17.37
N ASN A 212 -27.10 25.59 17.68
CA ASN A 212 -27.65 25.31 19.01
C ASN A 212 -28.42 23.99 19.07
#